data_AF-A0A9X1TZA2-F1
#
_entry.id   AF-A0A9X1TZA2-F1
#
_cell.length_a   1.000
_cell.length_b   1.000
_cell.length_c   1.000
_cell.angle_alpha   90.00
_cell.angle_beta   90.00
_cell.angle_gamma   90.00
#
_symmetry.space_group_name_H-M   'P 1'
#
loop_
_entity.id
_entity.type
_entity.pdbx_description
1 polymer ?
#
loop_
_entity_poly.entity_id
_entity_poly.type
_entity_poly.pdbx_seq_one_letter_code
_entity_poly.pdbx_strand_id
1 'polypeptide(L)'
;MFGVDTSELLVVAVVALLFIGPKELPRVMMMIGRWIGQVRGYARHFTAGIENVIREAELEEMEKKWREENVRILAQYPADGDYPEPTPVMTSLPPSDDQPSLPLEAPAAPDDDPTPPDERPLP
;
A
#
# COMPACT_ATOMS: atom_id res chain seq x y z
N MET A 1 12.46 -31.94 -11.47
CA MET A 1 13.24 -32.29 -12.68
C MET A 1 13.76 -31.03 -13.38
N PHE A 2 14.41 -30.14 -12.61
CA PHE A 2 15.21 -29.02 -13.13
C PHE A 2 16.36 -28.88 -12.13
N GLY A 3 17.40 -29.70 -12.35
CA GLY A 3 18.60 -29.72 -11.54
C GLY A 3 19.59 -28.76 -12.14
N VAL A 4 19.40 -27.46 -11.91
CA VAL A 4 20.41 -26.48 -12.25
C VAL A 4 21.42 -26.45 -11.10
N ASP A 5 22.39 -27.35 -11.19
CA ASP A 5 23.47 -27.42 -10.22
C ASP A 5 24.48 -26.29 -10.46
N THR A 6 25.24 -25.93 -9.42
CA THR A 6 26.27 -24.87 -9.49
C THR A 6 27.26 -25.11 -10.65
N SER A 7 27.55 -26.38 -10.96
CA SER A 7 28.41 -26.77 -12.08
C SER A 7 27.79 -26.43 -13.44
N GLU A 8 26.49 -26.66 -13.63
CA GLU A 8 25.80 -26.37 -14.89
C GLU A 8 25.73 -24.85 -15.13
N LEU A 9 25.46 -24.05 -14.09
CA LEU A 9 25.55 -22.59 -14.18
C LEU A 9 26.94 -22.11 -14.57
N LEU A 10 28.00 -22.74 -14.06
CA LEU A 10 29.38 -22.40 -14.42
C LEU A 10 29.64 -22.68 -15.91
N VAL A 11 29.19 -23.82 -16.42
CA VAL A 11 29.33 -24.17 -17.85
C VAL A 11 28.58 -23.16 -18.71
N VAL A 12 27.34 -22.81 -18.37
CA VAL A 12 26.56 -21.80 -19.09
C VAL A 12 27.24 -20.43 -19.03
N ALA A 13 27.80 -20.03 -17.88
CA ALA A 13 28.53 -18.78 -17.73
C ALA A 13 29.77 -18.74 -18.64
N VAL A 14 30.53 -19.83 -18.74
CA VAL A 14 31.69 -19.92 -19.65
C VAL A 14 31.25 -19.82 -21.10
N VAL A 15 30.19 -20.54 -21.51
CA VAL A 15 29.66 -20.47 -22.87
C VAL A 15 29.16 -19.05 -23.20
N ALA A 16 28.47 -18.40 -22.28
CA ALA A 16 28.02 -17.02 -22.44
C ALA A 16 29.19 -16.04 -22.57
N LEU A 17 30.25 -16.22 -21.79
CA LEU A 17 31.49 -15.43 -21.91
C LEU A 17 32.18 -15.64 -23.26
N LEU A 18 32.12 -16.84 -23.85
CA LEU A 18 32.71 -17.12 -25.16
C LEU A 18 31.87 -16.52 -26.31
N PHE A 19 30.55 -16.64 -26.23
CA PHE A 19 29.65 -16.25 -27.31
C PHE A 19 29.38 -14.74 -27.33
N ILE A 20 29.11 -14.16 -26.16
CA ILE A 20 28.81 -12.73 -25.99
C ILE A 20 30.11 -11.96 -25.74
N GLY A 21 31.09 -12.57 -25.08
CA GLY A 21 32.34 -11.91 -24.71
C GLY A 21 32.33 -11.40 -23.26
N PRO A 22 33.47 -11.43 -22.55
CA PRO A 22 33.56 -11.03 -21.15
C PRO A 22 33.29 -9.55 -20.90
N LYS A 23 33.50 -8.70 -21.91
CA LYS A 23 33.25 -7.26 -21.81
C LYS A 23 31.80 -6.86 -22.08
N GLU A 24 31.04 -7.73 -22.75
CA GLU A 24 29.66 -7.47 -23.13
C GLU A 24 28.67 -8.02 -22.09
N LEU A 25 29.00 -9.14 -21.43
CA LEU A 25 28.21 -9.70 -20.33
C LEU A 25 27.82 -8.66 -19.23
N PRO A 26 28.74 -7.82 -18.69
CA PRO A 26 28.37 -6.80 -17.71
C PRO A 26 27.40 -5.76 -18.28
N ARG A 27 27.55 -5.37 -19.55
CA ARG A 27 26.64 -4.45 -20.22
C ARG A 27 25.24 -5.06 -20.39
N VAL A 28 25.16 -6.34 -20.76
CA VAL A 28 23.90 -7.08 -20.91
C VAL A 28 23.20 -7.27 -19.55
N MET A 29 23.94 -7.61 -18.50
CA MET A 29 23.39 -7.70 -17.14
C MET A 29 22.80 -6.38 -16.68
N MET A 30 23.47 -5.26 -16.93
CA MET A 30 22.94 -3.92 -16.62
C MET A 30 21.66 -3.61 -17.43
N MET A 31 21.62 -4.01 -18.70
CA MET A 31 20.43 -3.82 -19.55
C MET A 31 19.23 -4.61 -19.02
N ILE A 32 19.43 -5.91 -18.75
CA ILE A 32 18.40 -6.79 -18.19
C ILE A 32 17.96 -6.29 -16.81
N GLY A 33 18.90 -5.93 -15.95
CA GLY A 33 18.62 -5.42 -14.60
C GLY A 33 17.80 -4.14 -14.64
N ARG A 34 18.10 -3.20 -15.56
CA ARG A 34 17.29 -2.00 -15.76
C ARG A 34 15.86 -2.32 -16.22
N TRP A 35 15.71 -3.30 -17.11
CA TRP A 35 14.41 -3.74 -17.61
C TRP A 35 13.56 -4.39 -16.51
N ILE A 36 14.16 -5.30 -15.74
CA ILE A 36 13.52 -5.92 -14.57
C ILE A 36 13.18 -4.86 -13.51
N GLY A 37 14.07 -3.91 -13.26
CA GLY A 37 13.83 -2.80 -12.34
C GLY A 37 12.64 -1.94 -12.76
N GLN A 38 12.50 -1.68 -14.05
CA GLN A 38 11.37 -0.95 -14.62
C GLN A 38 10.05 -1.73 -14.47
N VAL A 39 10.07 -3.03 -14.78
CA VAL A 39 8.92 -3.92 -14.56
C VAL A 39 8.53 -3.96 -13.08
N ARG A 40 9.49 -4.03 -12.16
CA ARG A 40 9.21 -3.98 -10.72
C ARG A 40 8.65 -2.62 -10.28
N GLY A 41 9.08 -1.53 -10.91
CA GLY A 41 8.48 -0.21 -10.79
C GLY A 41 6.99 -0.22 -11.15
N TYR A 42 6.65 -0.71 -12.34
CA TYR A 42 5.27 -0.84 -12.79
C TYR A 42 4.45 -1.79 -11.91
N ALA A 43 5.02 -2.92 -11.51
CA ALA A 43 4.37 -3.88 -10.61
C ALA A 43 3.94 -3.25 -9.28
N ARG A 44 4.71 -2.30 -8.72
CA ARG A 44 4.32 -1.57 -7.51
C ARG A 44 3.05 -0.74 -7.70
N HIS A 45 2.87 -0.15 -8.88
CA HIS A 45 1.65 0.59 -9.23
C HIS A 45 0.47 -0.36 -9.48
N PHE A 46 0.73 -1.54 -10.06
CA PHE A 46 -0.28 -2.59 -10.20
C PHE A 46 -0.69 -3.15 -8.84
N THR A 47 0.22 -3.38 -7.90
CA THR A 47 -0.15 -3.79 -6.54
C THR A 47 -1.05 -2.76 -5.87
N ALA A 48 -0.76 -1.47 -6.01
CA ALA A 48 -1.64 -0.42 -5.48
C ALA A 48 -3.02 -0.37 -6.17
N GLY A 49 -3.10 -0.64 -7.47
CA GLY A 49 -4.37 -0.73 -8.20
C GLY A 49 -5.15 -2.03 -7.92
N ILE A 50 -4.44 -3.14 -7.74
CA ILE A 50 -4.98 -4.46 -7.41
C ILE A 50 -5.49 -4.46 -5.97
N GLU A 51 -4.85 -3.77 -5.03
CA GLU A 51 -5.38 -3.61 -3.66
C GLU A 51 -6.78 -3.01 -3.65
N ASN A 52 -7.08 -2.07 -4.55
CA ASN A 52 -8.43 -1.49 -4.68
C ASN A 52 -9.43 -2.49 -5.28
N VAL A 53 -9.01 -3.25 -6.31
CA VAL A 53 -9.87 -4.26 -6.96
C VAL A 53 -10.07 -5.50 -6.08
N ILE A 54 -9.03 -5.93 -5.37
CA ILE A 54 -9.09 -7.00 -4.36
C ILE A 54 -9.99 -6.56 -3.23
N ARG A 55 -9.89 -5.32 -2.76
CA ARG A 55 -10.82 -4.80 -1.76
C ARG A 55 -12.27 -4.85 -2.28
N GLU A 56 -12.52 -4.50 -3.54
CA GLU A 56 -13.84 -4.64 -4.16
C GLU A 56 -14.31 -6.12 -4.23
N ALA A 57 -13.42 -7.04 -4.61
CA ALA A 57 -13.72 -8.48 -4.69
C ALA A 57 -13.86 -9.15 -3.30
N GLU A 58 -13.06 -8.74 -2.33
CA GLU A 58 -13.17 -9.13 -0.93
C GLU A 58 -14.47 -8.59 -0.33
N LEU A 59 -14.91 -7.39 -0.70
CA LEU A 59 -16.18 -6.82 -0.24
C LEU A 59 -17.38 -7.65 -0.71
N GLU A 60 -17.41 -8.11 -1.97
CA GLU A 60 -18.50 -8.98 -2.46
C GLU A 60 -18.55 -10.33 -1.72
N GLU A 61 -17.39 -10.95 -1.47
CA GLU A 61 -17.30 -12.20 -0.73
C GLU A 61 -17.61 -12.03 0.76
N MET A 62 -17.18 -10.92 1.38
CA MET A 62 -17.47 -10.60 2.77
C MET A 62 -18.94 -10.24 2.97
N GLU A 63 -19.58 -9.52 2.05
CA GLU A 63 -21.01 -9.20 2.11
C GLU A 63 -21.86 -10.47 2.05
N LYS A 64 -21.47 -11.44 1.22
CA LYS A 64 -22.14 -12.74 1.14
C LYS A 64 -22.03 -13.51 2.46
N LYS A 65 -20.83 -13.60 3.04
CA LYS A 65 -20.61 -14.22 4.36
C LYS A 65 -21.38 -13.49 5.46
N TRP A 66 -21.40 -12.17 5.44
CA TRP A 66 -22.15 -11.36 6.40
C TRP A 66 -23.66 -11.59 6.30
N ARG A 67 -24.22 -11.66 5.08
CA ARG A 67 -25.64 -11.98 4.89
C ARG A 67 -25.99 -13.37 5.37
N GLU A 68 -25.17 -14.38 5.06
CA GLU A 68 -25.38 -15.75 5.52
C GLU A 68 -25.34 -15.85 7.06
N GLU A 69 -24.36 -15.18 7.70
CA GLU A 69 -24.27 -15.13 9.17
C GLU A 69 -25.42 -14.33 9.79
N ASN A 70 -25.82 -13.21 9.19
CA ASN A 70 -26.94 -12.39 9.68
C ASN A 70 -28.26 -13.16 9.60
N VAL A 71 -28.51 -13.88 8.49
CA VAL A 71 -29.68 -14.77 8.36
C VAL A 71 -29.63 -15.87 9.41
N ARG A 72 -28.45 -16.45 9.68
CA ARG A 72 -28.29 -17.45 10.73
C ARG A 72 -28.56 -16.89 12.13
N ILE A 73 -28.09 -15.69 12.42
CA ILE A 73 -28.34 -14.98 13.68
C ILE A 73 -29.83 -14.70 13.82
N LEU A 74 -30.51 -14.18 12.79
CA LEU A 74 -31.96 -13.96 12.80
C LEU A 74 -32.76 -15.26 12.95
N ALA A 75 -32.27 -16.37 12.42
CA ALA A 75 -32.88 -17.69 12.61
C ALA A 75 -32.68 -18.22 14.04
N GLN A 76 -31.58 -17.87 14.70
CA GLN A 76 -31.31 -18.20 16.11
C GLN A 76 -32.00 -17.25 17.09
N TYR A 77 -32.19 -16.00 16.66
CA TYR A 77 -32.73 -14.89 17.42
C TYR A 77 -33.87 -14.25 16.60
N PRO A 78 -35.06 -14.87 16.60
CA PRO A 78 -36.17 -14.37 15.83
C PRO A 78 -36.66 -13.04 16.44
N ALA A 79 -37.19 -12.15 15.59
CA ALA A 79 -37.49 -10.76 15.94
C ALA A 79 -38.64 -10.60 16.97
N ASP A 80 -39.35 -11.69 17.22
CA ASP A 80 -40.39 -11.88 18.23
C ASP A 80 -39.87 -12.51 19.53
N GLY A 81 -38.55 -12.71 19.64
CA GLY A 81 -37.91 -13.14 20.88
C GLY A 81 -38.03 -12.09 21.98
N ASP A 82 -38.31 -12.56 23.20
CA ASP A 82 -38.36 -11.73 24.40
C ASP A 82 -36.92 -11.48 24.89
N TYR A 83 -36.28 -10.42 24.38
CA TYR A 83 -34.93 -10.05 24.75
C TYR A 83 -34.96 -9.13 25.97
N PRO A 84 -34.14 -9.39 27.01
CA PRO A 84 -33.96 -8.39 28.06
C PRO A 84 -33.39 -7.12 27.42
N GLU A 85 -34.11 -6.00 27.56
CA GLU A 85 -33.66 -4.73 27.01
C GLU A 85 -32.23 -4.42 27.47
N PRO A 86 -31.34 -3.96 26.57
CA PRO A 86 -30.02 -3.50 26.98
C PRO A 86 -30.22 -2.31 27.90
N THR A 87 -29.99 -2.51 29.19
CA THR A 87 -30.00 -1.42 30.17
C THR A 87 -29.04 -0.34 29.66
N PRO A 88 -29.50 0.91 29.48
CA PRO A 88 -28.65 1.98 28.99
C PRO A 88 -27.59 2.26 30.05
N VAL A 89 -26.41 1.66 29.90
CA VAL A 89 -25.20 2.17 30.53
C VAL A 89 -24.96 3.49 29.81
N MET A 90 -25.33 4.60 30.44
CA MET A 90 -24.90 5.92 30.00
C MET A 90 -23.36 5.92 30.03
N THR A 91 -22.73 5.63 28.89
CA THR A 91 -21.32 5.93 28.71
C THR A 91 -21.24 7.45 28.64
N SER A 92 -21.09 8.08 29.81
CA SER A 92 -20.46 9.38 29.87
C SER A 92 -19.07 9.20 29.23
N LEU A 93 -18.90 9.67 28.00
CA LEU A 93 -17.56 9.83 27.44
C LEU A 93 -16.77 10.67 28.48
N PRO A 94 -15.65 10.19 29.03
CA PRO A 94 -14.77 11.05 29.80
C PRO A 94 -14.30 12.21 28.89
N PRO A 95 -14.13 13.44 29.42
CA PRO A 95 -13.61 14.54 28.63
C PRO A 95 -12.26 14.13 28.05
N SER A 96 -12.16 14.18 26.72
CA SER A 96 -10.96 13.80 26.00
C SER A 96 -9.99 14.99 26.00
N ASP A 97 -9.23 15.15 27.10
CA ASP A 97 -8.20 16.18 27.24
C ASP A 97 -6.86 15.81 26.54
N ASP A 98 -6.76 14.62 25.94
CA ASP A 98 -5.53 14.10 25.33
C ASP A 98 -5.69 13.82 23.82
N GLN A 99 -5.88 14.88 23.02
CA GLN A 99 -5.57 14.80 21.58
C GLN A 99 -4.14 15.33 21.37
N PRO A 100 -3.14 14.48 21.05
CA PRO A 100 -1.79 14.94 20.78
C PRO A 100 -1.78 15.78 19.50
N SER A 101 -1.29 17.02 19.61
CA SER A 101 -1.12 17.94 18.49
C SER A 101 -0.07 17.40 17.51
N LEU A 102 -0.50 17.10 16.29
CA LEU A 102 0.41 16.75 15.20
C LEU A 102 1.23 18.00 14.80
N PRO A 103 2.57 17.97 14.82
CA PRO A 103 3.39 19.08 14.33
C PRO A 103 3.22 19.23 12.81
N LEU A 104 2.64 20.35 12.36
CA LEU A 104 2.74 20.79 10.96
C LEU A 104 4.16 21.33 10.74
N GLU A 105 5.09 20.47 10.37
CA GLU A 105 6.39 20.89 9.84
C GLU A 105 6.22 21.22 8.36
N ALA A 106 6.09 22.51 8.03
CA ALA A 106 6.16 23.01 6.66
C ALA A 106 7.64 23.12 6.23
N PRO A 107 8.05 22.65 5.04
CA PRO A 107 9.44 22.70 4.63
C PRO A 107 9.90 24.15 4.41
N ALA A 108 11.00 24.52 5.05
CA ALA A 108 11.62 25.85 5.01
C ALA A 108 11.95 26.29 3.57
N ALA A 109 11.45 27.47 3.17
CA ALA A 109 11.90 28.18 1.99
C ALA A 109 13.21 28.95 2.32
N PRO A 110 14.21 29.00 1.42
CA PRO A 110 15.45 29.72 1.69
C PRO A 110 15.24 31.24 1.67
N ASP A 111 15.75 31.91 2.70
CA ASP A 111 15.78 33.35 2.87
C ASP A 111 16.67 34.04 1.81
N ASP A 112 16.11 34.98 1.06
CA ASP A 112 16.84 36.09 0.44
C ASP A 112 15.92 37.32 0.45
N ASP A 113 16.10 38.17 1.47
CA ASP A 113 15.47 39.49 1.63
C ASP A 113 16.20 40.50 0.71
N PRO A 114 15.55 41.55 0.16
CA PRO A 114 15.27 42.73 1.00
C PRO A 114 13.93 43.44 0.71
N THR A 115 13.32 43.93 1.77
CA THR A 115 12.18 44.87 1.85
C THR A 115 12.59 46.33 1.50
N PRO A 116 11.66 47.33 1.48
CA PRO A 116 10.55 47.66 0.57
C PRO A 116 10.77 49.07 -0.09
N PRO A 117 9.83 49.68 -0.86
CA PRO A 117 8.99 50.70 -0.22
C PRO A 117 7.57 50.94 -0.81
N ASP A 118 6.66 51.19 0.13
CA ASP A 118 5.61 52.23 0.19
C ASP A 118 4.43 52.36 -0.81
N GLU A 119 3.29 52.68 -0.18
CA GLU A 119 2.10 53.39 -0.69
C GLU A 119 1.11 52.70 -1.65
N ARG A 120 -0.10 52.39 -1.13
CA ARG A 120 -1.26 53.31 -1.26
C ARG A 120 -2.51 52.89 -0.45
N PRO A 121 -3.33 53.87 -0.01
CA PRO A 121 -4.26 53.74 1.11
C PRO A 121 -5.65 53.19 0.73
N LEU A 122 -6.32 52.66 1.77
CA LEU A 122 -7.69 52.16 1.78
C LEU A 122 -8.73 53.29 1.73
N PRO A 123 -9.88 53.12 1.07
CA PRO A 123 -11.16 53.61 1.54
C PRO A 123 -11.92 52.54 2.34
#